data_AF-A0AAV8YXM8-F1
#
_entry.id   AF-A0AAV8YXM8-F1
#
_cell.length_a   1.000
_cell.length_b   1.000
_cell.length_c   1.000
_cell.angle_alpha   90.00
_cell.angle_beta   90.00
_cell.angle_gamma   90.00
#
_symmetry.space_group_name_H-M   'P 1'
#
loop_
_entity.id
_entity.type
_entity.pdbx_description
1 polymer ?
#
loop_
_entity_poly.entity_id
_entity_poly.type
_entity_poly.pdbx_seq_one_letter_code
_entity_poly.pdbx_strand_id
1 'polypeptide(L)'
;MQFFLNQPDSKISANEIKCLLAILILSGYNTLPSKRMYWDLKDDAKNILVSSSMRRNRFLHIQRFLHLADNTKMDASDKAWKIRPLMDKMKKRFLDNFVPVQNLDFDESMIRYYGRHGCKQFIRSKPLDLVTKCGV
;
A
#
# COMPACT_ATOMS: atom_id res chain seq x y z
N MET A 1 -6.43 0.13 25.91
CA MET A 1 -5.80 0.27 24.58
C MET A 1 -4.32 0.59 24.79
N GLN A 2 -3.57 -0.35 25.39
CA GLN A 2 -2.19 -0.13 25.87
C GLN A 2 -1.32 -1.31 25.43
N PHE A 3 -0.89 -1.29 24.18
CA PHE A 3 0.30 -2.02 23.75
C PHE A 3 1.08 -1.01 22.89
N PHE A 4 2.41 -1.12 22.86
CA PHE A 4 3.36 -0.27 22.12
C PHE A 4 4.05 0.88 22.87
N LEU A 5 4.15 0.82 24.20
CA LEU A 5 5.31 1.41 24.87
C LEU A 5 6.47 0.38 24.78
N ASN A 6 7.66 0.81 24.35
CA ASN A 6 8.89 0.03 24.11
C ASN A 6 9.08 -0.57 22.70
N GLN A 7 9.08 0.25 21.65
CA GLN A 7 9.84 -0.05 20.43
C GLN A 7 10.83 1.09 20.16
N PRO A 8 12.09 0.79 19.78
CA PRO A 8 13.14 1.80 19.67
C PRO A 8 12.78 2.86 18.63
N ASP A 9 13.16 4.08 18.96
CA ASP A 9 12.79 5.35 18.37
C ASP A 9 12.59 5.37 16.84
N SER A 10 11.51 6.05 16.48
CA SER A 10 10.82 6.19 15.19
C SER A 10 11.53 7.10 14.18
N LYS A 11 12.87 7.13 14.17
CA LYS A 11 13.62 7.85 13.13
C LYS A 11 13.58 7.06 11.83
N ILE A 12 12.47 7.20 11.11
CA ILE A 12 12.34 6.72 9.73
C ILE A 12 12.82 7.85 8.84
N SER A 13 13.86 7.59 8.05
CA SER A 13 14.34 8.57 7.08
C SER A 13 13.50 8.56 5.80
N ALA A 14 13.51 9.68 5.06
CA ALA A 14 12.91 9.72 3.72
C ALA A 14 13.50 8.64 2.79
N ASN A 15 14.77 8.29 2.96
CA ASN A 15 15.44 7.24 2.18
C ASN A 15 14.88 5.85 2.49
N GLU A 16 14.53 5.57 3.74
CA GLU A 16 13.89 4.30 4.10
C GLU A 16 12.48 4.19 3.51
N ILE A 17 11.70 5.28 3.48
CA ILE A 17 10.40 5.30 2.81
C ILE A 17 10.57 5.10 1.30
N LYS A 18 11.55 5.76 0.66
CA LYS A 18 11.86 5.54 -0.76
C LYS A 18 12.25 4.08 -1.03
N CYS A 19 13.07 3.49 -0.17
CA CYS A 19 13.47 2.08 -0.28
C CYS A 19 12.27 1.13 -0.08
N LEU A 20 11.39 1.41 0.88
CA LEU A 20 10.13 0.67 1.06
C LEU A 20 9.29 0.71 -0.23
N LEU A 21 9.10 1.89 -0.82
CA LEU A 21 8.35 2.06 -2.07
C LEU A 21 9.02 1.31 -3.24
N ALA A 22 10.35 1.38 -3.34
CA ALA A 22 11.10 0.65 -4.37
C ALA A 22 10.92 -0.87 -4.26
N ILE A 23 10.98 -1.41 -3.04
CA ILE A 23 10.72 -2.84 -2.79
C ILE A 23 9.27 -3.20 -3.14
N LEU A 24 8.29 -2.34 -2.83
CA LEU A 24 6.89 -2.56 -3.19
C LEU A 24 6.68 -2.59 -4.72
N ILE A 25 7.30 -1.66 -5.46
CA ILE A 25 7.26 -1.64 -6.93
C ILE A 25 7.90 -2.90 -7.51
N LEU A 26 9.10 -3.26 -7.03
CA LEU A 26 9.79 -4.47 -7.46
C LEU A 26 8.97 -5.74 -7.18
N SER A 27 8.27 -5.78 -6.04
CA SER A 27 7.42 -6.92 -5.67
C SER A 27 6.18 -7.09 -6.55
N GLY A 28 5.76 -6.04 -7.28
CA GLY A 28 4.71 -6.15 -8.29
C GLY A 28 5.22 -6.80 -9.58
N TYR A 29 6.48 -6.56 -9.94
CA TYR A 29 7.13 -7.15 -11.11
C TYR A 29 7.61 -8.58 -10.85
N ASN A 30 8.34 -8.81 -9.75
CA ASN A 30 8.82 -10.12 -9.33
C ASN A 30 8.03 -10.56 -8.10
N THR A 31 6.86 -11.18 -8.31
CA THR A 31 5.96 -11.58 -7.22
C THR A 31 6.34 -12.94 -6.64
N LEU A 32 6.66 -12.98 -5.34
CA LEU A 32 6.84 -14.22 -4.59
C LEU A 32 5.59 -14.58 -3.75
N PRO A 33 5.36 -15.88 -3.44
CA PRO A 33 4.21 -16.31 -2.62
C PRO A 33 4.11 -15.62 -1.26
N SER A 34 5.25 -15.22 -0.69
CA SER A 34 5.31 -14.47 0.55
C SER A 34 6.35 -13.37 0.47
N LYS A 35 6.02 -12.18 0.96
CA LYS A 35 6.94 -11.04 1.04
C LYS A 35 8.22 -11.37 1.81
N ARG A 36 8.18 -12.30 2.77
CA ARG A 36 9.37 -12.69 3.53
C ARG A 36 10.42 -13.41 2.68
N MET A 37 10.00 -14.01 1.57
CA MET A 37 10.87 -14.82 0.71
C MET A 37 11.90 -13.99 -0.04
N TYR A 38 11.69 -12.67 -0.24
CA TYR A 38 12.71 -11.81 -0.83
C TYR A 38 14.02 -11.79 -0.01
N TRP A 39 13.95 -12.15 1.28
CA TRP A 39 15.09 -12.27 2.20
C TRP A 39 15.42 -13.72 2.55
N ASP A 40 14.92 -14.70 1.79
CA ASP A 40 15.32 -16.09 1.97
C ASP A 40 16.79 -16.28 1.57
N LEU A 41 17.38 -17.38 2.04
CA LEU A 41 18.75 -17.77 1.71
C LEU A 41 18.81 -18.67 0.48
N LYS A 42 17.69 -19.29 0.10
CA LYS A 42 17.59 -20.17 -1.07
C LYS A 42 17.64 -19.38 -2.37
N ASP A 43 18.36 -19.89 -3.36
CA ASP A 43 18.63 -19.18 -4.62
C ASP A 43 17.38 -18.96 -5.49
N ASP A 44 16.35 -19.79 -5.34
CA ASP A 44 15.08 -19.69 -6.06
C ASP A 44 14.19 -18.53 -5.57
N ALA A 45 14.38 -18.09 -4.33
CA ALA A 45 13.55 -17.07 -3.68
C ALA A 45 14.31 -15.79 -3.33
N LYS A 46 15.62 -15.90 -3.06
CA LYS A 46 16.44 -14.79 -2.61
C LYS A 46 16.49 -13.70 -3.67
N ASN A 47 16.08 -12.50 -3.28
CA ASN A 47 16.24 -11.33 -4.13
C ASN A 47 17.38 -10.47 -3.58
N ILE A 48 18.52 -10.48 -4.29
CA ILE A 48 19.74 -9.76 -3.88
C ILE A 48 19.47 -8.26 -3.77
N LEU A 49 18.70 -7.67 -4.70
CA LEU A 49 18.37 -6.25 -4.68
C LEU A 49 17.55 -5.88 -3.44
N VAL A 50 16.55 -6.68 -3.08
CA VAL A 50 15.72 -6.42 -1.89
C VAL A 50 16.51 -6.65 -0.60
N SER A 51 17.20 -7.78 -0.50
CA SER A 51 17.92 -8.19 0.71
C SER A 51 19.12 -7.29 1.03
N SER A 52 19.80 -6.74 0.02
CA SER A 52 20.88 -5.76 0.20
C SER A 52 20.37 -4.35 0.55
N SER A 53 19.20 -3.95 0.05
CA SER A 53 18.66 -2.60 0.23
C SER A 53 18.07 -2.32 1.61
N MET A 54 17.39 -3.29 2.22
CA MET A 54 16.79 -3.13 3.55
C MET A 54 16.70 -4.48 4.26
N ARG A 55 16.96 -4.52 5.57
CA ARG A 55 16.76 -5.74 6.37
C ARG A 55 15.27 -6.11 6.47
N ARG A 56 14.95 -7.40 6.36
CA ARG A 56 13.57 -7.94 6.46
C ARG A 56 12.77 -7.36 7.62
N ASN A 57 13.33 -7.41 8.83
CA ASN A 57 12.62 -6.98 10.03
C ASN A 57 12.37 -5.46 10.03
N ARG A 58 13.27 -4.66 9.44
CA ARG A 58 13.07 -3.21 9.29
C ARG A 58 11.97 -2.92 8.29
N PHE A 59 11.95 -3.60 7.15
CA PHE A 59 10.87 -3.52 6.16
C PHE A 59 9.50 -3.83 6.80
N LEU A 60 9.39 -4.96 7.49
CA LEU A 60 8.15 -5.36 8.16
C LEU A 60 7.73 -4.39 9.28
N HIS A 61 8.70 -3.83 10.01
CA HIS A 61 8.44 -2.85 11.05
C HIS A 61 7.86 -1.55 10.47
N ILE A 62 8.52 -0.96 9.46
CA ILE A 62 8.04 0.25 8.78
C ILE A 62 6.65 0.00 8.17
N GLN A 63 6.46 -1.12 7.47
CA GLN A 63 5.19 -1.44 6.84
C GLN A 63 4.05 -1.60 7.86
N ARG A 64 4.34 -2.12 9.07
CA ARG A 64 3.35 -2.29 10.14
C ARG A 64 2.85 -0.96 10.71
N PHE A 65 3.71 0.04 10.78
CA PHE A 65 3.43 1.34 11.39
C PHE A 65 3.28 2.47 10.36
N LEU A 66 3.05 2.14 9.09
CA LEU A 66 2.85 3.13 8.04
C LEU A 66 1.48 3.82 8.22
N HIS A 67 1.51 5.12 8.49
CA HIS A 67 0.35 5.98 8.59
C HIS A 67 0.37 7.06 7.49
N LEU A 68 -0.74 7.24 6.79
CA LEU A 68 -0.89 8.20 5.68
C LEU A 68 -1.76 9.41 6.04
N ALA A 69 -2.37 9.39 7.22
CA ALA A 69 -3.20 10.46 7.75
C ALA A 69 -2.90 10.69 9.23
N ASP A 70 -3.17 11.92 9.67
CA ASP A 70 -3.09 12.31 11.07
C ASP A 70 -4.34 11.79 11.81
N ASN A 71 -4.15 10.91 12.79
CA ASN A 71 -5.25 10.33 13.55
C ASN A 71 -5.99 11.34 14.44
N THR A 72 -5.42 12.52 14.69
CA THR A 72 -6.09 13.60 15.45
C THR A 72 -7.14 14.32 14.61
N LYS A 73 -7.08 14.20 13.28
CA LYS A 73 -8.00 14.82 12.32
C LYS A 73 -8.93 13.79 11.69
N MET A 74 -9.48 12.91 12.53
CA MET A 74 -10.37 11.86 12.07
C MET A 74 -11.70 12.47 11.57
N ASP A 75 -12.07 12.11 10.34
CA ASP A 75 -13.40 12.36 9.80
C ASP A 75 -14.18 11.04 9.81
N ALA A 76 -15.19 10.95 10.68
CA ALA A 76 -16.03 9.76 10.80
C ALA A 76 -17.00 9.58 9.60
N SER A 77 -17.24 10.64 8.83
CA SER A 77 -18.13 10.59 7.66
C SER A 77 -17.44 9.97 6.45
N ASP A 78 -16.13 10.20 6.28
CA ASP A 78 -15.32 9.60 5.22
C ASP A 78 -14.74 8.25 5.64
N LYS A 79 -15.32 7.15 5.16
CA LYS A 79 -14.80 5.80 5.41
C LYS A 79 -13.34 5.58 4.92
N ALA A 80 -12.84 6.42 4.01
CA ALA A 80 -11.48 6.36 3.48
C ALA A 80 -10.53 7.43 4.06
N TRP A 81 -10.90 8.11 5.15
CA TRP A 81 -10.14 9.23 5.73
C TRP A 81 -8.65 8.91 5.98
N LYS A 82 -8.33 7.65 6.32
CA LYS A 82 -6.94 7.20 6.58
C LYS A 82 -6.03 7.25 5.36
N ILE A 83 -6.59 7.15 4.16
CA ILE A 83 -5.85 7.16 2.89
C ILE A 83 -6.12 8.45 2.08
N ARG A 84 -7.15 9.21 2.45
CA ARG A 84 -7.58 10.45 1.79
C ARG A 84 -6.43 11.42 1.48
N PRO A 85 -5.52 11.74 2.43
CA PRO A 85 -4.44 12.70 2.14
C PRO A 85 -3.49 12.23 1.03
N LEU A 86 -3.28 10.92 0.90
CA LEU A 86 -2.47 10.35 -0.19
C LEU A 86 -3.26 10.39 -1.50
N MET A 87 -4.52 9.96 -1.48
CA MET A 87 -5.37 9.95 -2.68
C MET A 87 -5.52 11.35 -3.28
N ASP A 88 -5.75 12.37 -2.46
CA ASP A 88 -5.91 13.75 -2.93
C ASP A 88 -4.61 14.29 -3.54
N LYS A 89 -3.46 13.98 -2.93
CA LYS A 89 -2.14 14.31 -3.50
C LYS A 89 -1.92 13.62 -4.85
N MET A 90 -2.27 12.34 -4.97
CA MET A 90 -2.13 11.59 -6.22
C MET A 90 -3.09 12.14 -7.28
N LYS A 91 -4.36 12.35 -6.94
CA LYS A 91 -5.37 12.92 -7.84
C LYS A 91 -4.92 14.27 -8.38
N LYS A 92 -4.44 15.16 -7.52
CA LYS A 92 -3.90 16.47 -7.95
C LYS A 92 -2.76 16.28 -8.95
N ARG A 93 -1.77 15.44 -8.63
CA ARG A 93 -0.64 15.19 -9.53
C ARG A 93 -1.06 14.55 -10.85
N PHE A 94 -2.03 13.65 -10.85
CA PHE A 94 -2.53 13.05 -12.09
C PHE A 94 -3.25 14.09 -12.95
N LEU A 95 -4.12 14.90 -12.37
CA LEU A 95 -4.80 15.99 -13.10
C LEU A 95 -3.81 17.01 -13.67
N ASP A 96 -2.79 17.40 -12.89
CA ASP A 96 -1.77 18.36 -13.33
C ASP A 96 -0.94 17.84 -14.53
N ASN A 97 -0.81 16.52 -14.69
CA ASN A 97 0.02 15.89 -15.73
C ASN A 97 -0.79 15.16 -16.81
N PHE A 98 -2.12 15.16 -16.70
CA PHE A 98 -2.99 14.46 -17.64
C PHE A 98 -3.23 15.34 -18.87
N VAL A 99 -2.97 14.78 -20.04
CA VAL A 99 -3.31 15.41 -21.33
C VAL A 99 -4.55 14.72 -21.87
N PRO A 100 -5.72 15.41 -21.93
CA PRO A 100 -6.96 14.79 -22.38
C PRO A 100 -6.88 14.39 -23.85
N VAL A 101 -7.51 13.26 -24.17
CA VAL A 101 -7.70 12.76 -25.54
C VAL A 101 -9.20 12.68 -25.85
N GLN A 102 -9.55 12.61 -27.13
CA GLN A 102 -10.95 12.71 -27.58
C GLN A 102 -11.86 11.61 -27.03
N ASN A 103 -11.33 10.39 -26.84
CA ASN A 103 -12.09 9.23 -26.39
C ASN A 103 -11.54 8.76 -25.04
N LEU A 104 -12.33 8.91 -23.98
CA LEU A 104 -12.01 8.47 -22.63
C LEU A 104 -12.98 7.38 -22.20
N ASP A 105 -12.43 6.33 -21.59
CA ASP A 105 -13.21 5.25 -20.98
C ASP A 105 -13.15 5.39 -19.46
N PHE A 106 -14.30 5.20 -18.82
CA PHE A 106 -14.47 5.32 -17.37
C PHE A 106 -15.02 4.01 -16.84
N ASP A 107 -14.22 3.30 -16.05
CA ASP A 107 -14.61 2.04 -15.42
C ASP A 107 -14.21 2.00 -13.95
N GLU A 108 -14.82 1.07 -13.22
CA GLU A 108 -14.51 0.79 -11.83
C GLU A 108 -13.41 -0.28 -11.71
N SER A 109 -12.27 0.12 -11.14
CA SER A 109 -11.26 -0.85 -10.72
C SER A 109 -11.65 -1.52 -9.40
N MET A 110 -11.24 -2.78 -9.21
CA MET A 110 -11.52 -3.52 -7.99
C MET A 110 -10.23 -4.02 -7.35
N ILE A 111 -10.10 -3.79 -6.04
CA ILE A 111 -8.98 -4.27 -5.25
C ILE A 111 -9.50 -5.35 -4.31
N ARG A 112 -8.96 -6.57 -4.44
CA ARG A 112 -9.31 -7.70 -3.57
C ARG A 112 -8.84 -7.42 -2.15
N TYR A 113 -9.75 -7.51 -1.18
CA TYR A 113 -9.45 -7.23 0.21
C TYR A 113 -10.31 -8.08 1.16
N TYR A 114 -9.65 -8.87 2.01
CA TYR A 114 -10.33 -9.78 2.95
C TYR A 114 -10.51 -9.21 4.36
N GLY A 115 -9.90 -8.06 4.67
CA GLY A 115 -9.99 -7.46 5.99
C GLY A 115 -11.39 -6.92 6.34
N ARG A 116 -11.55 -6.47 7.59
CA ARG A 116 -12.78 -5.85 8.08
C ARG A 116 -12.76 -4.36 7.75
N HIS A 117 -13.51 -3.96 6.72
CA HIS A 117 -13.63 -2.57 6.32
C HIS A 117 -15.02 -2.28 5.74
N GLY A 118 -15.58 -1.10 6.03
CA GLY A 118 -16.94 -0.71 5.67
C GLY A 118 -17.16 -0.35 4.19
N CYS A 119 -16.10 -0.29 3.38
CA CYS A 119 -16.16 -0.10 1.93
C CYS A 119 -16.06 -1.41 1.14
N LYS A 120 -15.94 -2.55 1.83
CA LYS A 120 -15.87 -3.86 1.19
C LYS A 120 -17.26 -4.24 0.67
N GLN A 121 -17.31 -4.69 -0.57
CA GLN A 121 -18.52 -5.17 -1.23
C GLN A 121 -18.32 -6.62 -1.68
N PHE A 122 -19.42 -7.38 -1.69
CA PHE A 122 -19.46 -8.72 -2.25
C PHE A 122 -20.10 -8.68 -3.63
N ILE A 123 -19.39 -9.17 -4.66
CA ILE A 123 -19.87 -9.14 -6.05
C ILE A 123 -19.97 -10.57 -6.56
N ARG A 124 -21.18 -11.12 -6.62
CA ARG A 124 -21.45 -12.52 -7.01
C ARG A 124 -20.98 -12.90 -8.41
N SER A 125 -20.96 -11.94 -9.33
CA SER A 125 -20.71 -12.17 -10.75
C SER A 125 -19.23 -12.12 -11.14
N LYS A 126 -18.31 -11.93 -10.19
CA LYS A 126 -16.88 -11.76 -10.47
C LYS A 126 -16.04 -12.78 -9.68
N PRO A 127 -14.90 -13.26 -10.22
CA PRO A 127 -14.01 -14.20 -9.52
C PRO A 127 -13.34 -13.59 -8.27
N LEU A 128 -13.44 -12.27 -8.10
CA LEU A 128 -13.07 -11.56 -6.88
C LEU A 128 -14.34 -11.29 -6.06
N ASP A 129 -14.71 -12.27 -5.24
CA ASP A 129 -15.94 -12.21 -4.47
C ASP A 129 -15.99 -11.06 -3.46
N LEU A 130 -14.86 -10.70 -2.85
CA LEU A 130 -14.76 -9.64 -1.84
C LEU A 130 -13.77 -8.56 -2.25
N VAL A 131 -14.28 -7.36 -2.56
CA VAL A 131 -13.50 -6.27 -3.15
C VAL A 131 -13.82 -4.92 -2.51
N THR A 132 -12.89 -3.98 -2.64
CA THR A 132 -13.18 -2.54 -2.54
C THR A 132 -13.17 -1.98 -3.95
N LYS A 133 -14.23 -1.27 -4.33
CA LYS A 133 -14.34 -0.60 -5.63
C LYS A 133 -13.68 0.76 -5.60
N CYS A 134 -12.99 1.10 -6.68
CA CYS A 134 -12.41 2.41 -6.93
C CYS A 134 -12.85 2.87 -8.32
N GLY A 135 -13.72 3.87 -8.37
CA GLY A 135 -14.04 4.57 -9.64
C GLY A 135 -12.85 5.41 -10.07
N VAL A 136 -12.50 5.32 -11.35
CA VAL A 136 -11.49 6.15 -12.00
C VAL A 136 -12.11 7.47 -12.43
#